data_AF-A0A3M0JDU9-F1
#
_entry.id   AF-A0A3M0JDU9-F1
#
_cell.length_a   1.000
_cell.length_b   1.000
_cell.length_c   1.000
_cell.angle_alpha   90.00
_cell.angle_beta   90.00
_cell.angle_gamma   90.00
#
_symmetry.space_group_name_H-M   'P 1'
#
loop_
_entity.id
_entity.type
_entity.pdbx_description
1 polymer ?
#
loop_
_entity_poly.entity_id
_entity_poly.type
_entity_poly.pdbx_seq_one_letter_code
_entity_poly.pdbx_strand_id
1 'polypeptide(L)'
;MPRLCLLFSPQYSPDSVAGADGEIDPTEVTFPGCPCRSSSCVAPECPCLRRGHSSPRAGPAREHGQPFSRPVFECNSLCGCGEECQNRLVQRGLRLRLQVFRTPRKGWGLRALEPVPRGAFVCEYAGEVLGFAEARRRIRAQAPQEPNYIMALREHLHDGRVLETFVDPTRVGNVGRFLNHSCEPNLVMVPVRVDSMVPKLALFAAVDIAAGEELSFDYSGRFHNLPEASREQKPPEEENSLRKPCYCGSRTCASFLPCDSSLFSTPESSP
;
A
#
# COMPACT_ATOMS: atom_id res chain seq x y z
N MET A 1 -16.09 3.15 37.60
CA MET A 1 -16.38 3.53 36.20
C MET A 1 -15.26 4.41 35.69
N PRO A 2 -14.34 3.92 34.83
CA PRO A 2 -13.34 4.79 34.24
C PRO A 2 -13.87 5.35 32.92
N ARG A 3 -14.20 6.64 32.94
CA ARG A 3 -14.21 7.52 31.77
C ARG A 3 -12.76 7.70 31.33
N LEU A 4 -12.28 6.99 30.31
CA LEU A 4 -11.09 7.37 29.54
C LEU A 4 -11.03 6.50 28.27
N CYS A 5 -11.54 7.01 27.13
CA CYS A 5 -11.18 6.65 25.74
C CYS A 5 -12.22 7.19 24.73
N LEU A 6 -12.58 8.48 24.84
CA LEU A 6 -13.37 9.18 23.80
C LEU A 6 -12.56 10.29 23.11
N LEU A 7 -11.25 10.41 23.35
CA LEU A 7 -10.54 11.61 22.94
C LEU A 7 -10.10 11.68 21.48
N PHE A 8 -9.98 10.58 20.72
CA PHE A 8 -9.79 10.68 19.27
C PHE A 8 -10.34 9.42 18.57
N SER A 9 -11.52 9.53 17.95
CA SER A 9 -11.86 8.61 16.86
C SER A 9 -10.97 8.97 15.67
N PRO A 10 -10.35 8.00 14.98
CA PRO A 10 -9.53 8.30 13.81
C PRO A 10 -10.38 9.04 12.76
N GLN A 11 -9.82 10.11 12.20
CA GLN A 11 -10.46 10.89 11.16
C GLN A 11 -10.41 10.11 9.84
N TYR A 12 -11.55 10.03 9.16
CA TYR A 12 -11.60 9.43 7.83
C TYR A 12 -11.09 10.42 6.78
N SER A 13 -10.17 9.97 5.93
CA SER A 13 -9.78 10.66 4.69
C SER A 13 -9.79 9.64 3.55
N PRO A 14 -10.39 9.93 2.38
CA PRO A 14 -10.33 9.01 1.23
C PRO A 14 -8.92 8.92 0.62
N ASP A 15 -8.14 9.99 0.74
CA ASP A 15 -6.81 10.17 0.16
C ASP A 15 -5.74 10.34 1.25
N SER A 16 -4.47 10.19 0.87
CA SER A 16 -3.34 10.47 1.76
C SER A 16 -3.22 11.98 2.00
N VAL A 17 -2.83 12.35 3.23
CA VAL A 17 -2.67 13.74 3.66
C VAL A 17 -1.24 13.97 4.14
N ALA A 18 -0.79 15.23 4.18
CA ALA A 18 0.49 15.56 4.78
C ALA A 18 0.52 15.13 6.26
N GLY A 19 1.66 14.58 6.69
CA GLY A 19 1.90 14.20 8.07
C GLY A 19 2.02 15.40 9.01
N ALA A 20 1.97 15.12 10.32
CA ALA A 20 2.13 16.14 11.36
C ALA A 20 3.49 16.87 11.34
N ASP A 21 4.50 16.27 10.70
CA ASP A 21 5.82 16.86 10.47
C ASP A 21 5.85 17.80 9.26
N GLY A 22 4.88 17.71 8.34
CA GLY A 22 4.76 18.57 7.17
C GLY A 22 5.92 18.45 6.16
N GLU A 23 6.75 17.42 6.28
CA GLU A 23 7.93 17.25 5.41
C GLU A 23 7.56 16.86 3.97
N ILE A 24 6.43 16.19 3.78
CA ILE A 24 6.00 15.63 2.49
C ILE A 24 4.55 16.02 2.22
N ASP A 25 4.31 16.73 1.13
CA ASP A 25 2.96 17.03 0.64
C ASP A 25 2.54 16.05 -0.47
N PRO A 26 1.62 15.10 -0.20
CA PRO A 26 1.16 14.16 -1.21
C PRO A 26 0.25 14.79 -2.27
N THR A 27 -0.15 16.06 -2.11
CA THR A 27 -1.00 16.79 -3.06
C THR A 27 -0.21 17.63 -4.06
N GLU A 28 1.11 17.76 -3.87
CA GLU A 28 1.98 18.51 -4.78
C GLU A 28 1.97 17.90 -6.18
N VAL A 29 1.54 18.68 -7.19
CA VAL A 29 1.54 18.25 -8.59
C VAL A 29 2.96 18.27 -9.15
N THR A 30 3.55 17.09 -9.32
CA THR A 30 4.94 16.93 -9.78
C THR A 30 5.05 16.52 -11.26
N PHE A 31 4.02 15.91 -11.84
CA PHE A 31 4.06 15.40 -13.21
C PHE A 31 3.34 16.31 -14.22
N PRO A 32 3.94 16.57 -15.40
CA PRO A 32 3.41 17.55 -16.37
C PRO A 32 2.18 17.07 -17.15
N GLY A 33 1.69 15.85 -16.91
CA GLY A 33 0.58 15.25 -17.66
C GLY A 33 0.93 14.87 -19.10
N CYS A 34 -0.10 14.61 -19.92
CA CYS A 34 0.01 14.26 -21.33
C CYS A 34 -0.74 15.26 -22.23
N PRO A 35 -0.26 15.51 -23.45
CA PRO A 35 -0.92 16.41 -24.40
C PRO A 35 -2.07 15.76 -25.19
N CYS A 36 -2.43 14.50 -24.89
CA CYS A 36 -3.49 13.77 -25.57
C CYS A 36 -4.82 14.54 -25.48
N ARG A 37 -5.62 14.53 -26.55
CA ARG A 37 -6.96 15.18 -26.59
C ARG A 37 -8.09 14.17 -26.80
N SER A 38 -7.77 12.88 -26.79
CA SER A 38 -8.75 11.81 -26.91
C SER A 38 -9.52 11.63 -25.59
N SER A 39 -10.70 10.99 -25.69
CA SER A 39 -11.46 10.58 -24.51
C SER A 39 -10.71 9.57 -23.64
N SER A 40 -9.86 8.74 -24.26
CA SER A 40 -8.97 7.82 -23.55
C SER A 40 -7.59 7.77 -24.19
N CYS A 41 -6.57 7.72 -23.34
CA CYS A 41 -5.18 7.53 -23.75
C CYS A 41 -4.94 6.08 -24.18
N VAL A 42 -4.06 5.91 -25.16
CA VAL A 42 -3.60 4.61 -25.67
C VAL A 42 -2.08 4.57 -25.70
N ALA A 43 -1.52 3.37 -25.56
CA ALA A 43 -0.10 3.14 -25.71
C ALA A 43 0.21 2.75 -27.17
N PRO A 44 1.37 3.15 -27.72
CA PRO A 44 2.45 3.89 -27.08
C PRO A 44 2.34 5.44 -27.17
N GLU A 45 1.24 5.98 -27.70
CA GLU A 45 1.11 7.41 -28.03
C GLU A 45 1.08 8.32 -26.80
N CYS A 46 0.50 7.85 -25.70
CA CYS A 46 0.39 8.62 -24.47
C CYS A 46 1.68 8.52 -23.62
N PRO A 47 2.33 9.65 -23.27
CA PRO A 47 3.46 9.67 -22.36
C PRO A 47 3.19 9.03 -20.97
N CYS A 48 1.98 9.11 -20.44
CA CYS A 48 1.61 8.49 -19.17
C CYS A 48 1.71 6.95 -19.25
N LEU A 49 1.30 6.37 -20.40
CA LEU A 49 1.34 4.92 -20.64
C LEU A 49 2.70 4.42 -21.16
N ARG A 50 3.61 5.32 -21.55
CA ARG A 50 5.00 4.95 -21.86
C ARG A 50 5.85 4.80 -20.60
N ARG A 51 5.55 5.60 -19.57
CA ARG A 51 6.26 5.58 -18.28
C ARG A 51 5.96 4.30 -17.48
N GLY A 52 4.86 3.61 -17.76
CA GLY A 52 4.49 2.31 -17.20
C GLY A 52 3.63 1.49 -18.16
N HIS A 53 3.98 0.22 -18.40
CA HIS A 53 3.25 -0.65 -19.35
C HIS A 53 1.94 -1.23 -18.80
N SER A 54 1.74 -1.20 -17.49
CA SER A 54 0.56 -1.79 -16.88
C SER A 54 -0.55 -0.74 -16.83
N SER A 55 -1.57 -0.88 -17.68
CA SER A 55 -2.89 -0.35 -17.31
C SER A 55 -3.17 -0.83 -15.87
N PRO A 56 -3.73 0.00 -14.97
CA PRO A 56 -3.97 -0.43 -13.60
C PRO A 56 -4.87 -1.69 -13.54
N ARG A 57 -5.60 -2.03 -14.61
CA ARG A 57 -6.34 -3.30 -14.77
C ARG A 57 -5.48 -4.55 -14.94
N ALA A 58 -4.25 -4.42 -15.42
CA ALA A 58 -3.35 -5.56 -15.67
C ALA A 58 -2.66 -6.07 -14.39
N GLY A 59 -2.78 -5.33 -13.27
CA GLY A 59 -2.05 -5.61 -12.04
C GLY A 59 -0.52 -5.50 -12.20
N PRO A 60 0.25 -5.86 -11.17
CA PRO A 60 1.70 -5.96 -11.25
C PRO A 60 2.06 -7.26 -11.99
N ALA A 61 1.86 -7.30 -13.31
CA ALA A 61 2.43 -8.35 -14.13
C ALA A 61 3.92 -8.04 -14.34
N ARG A 62 4.81 -8.84 -13.74
CA ARG A 62 6.18 -8.95 -14.25
C ARG A 62 6.08 -9.46 -15.68
N GLU A 63 6.54 -8.66 -16.64
CA GLU A 63 6.72 -9.17 -18.00
C GLU A 63 7.71 -10.35 -17.94
N HIS A 64 7.38 -11.45 -18.62
CA HIS A 64 8.27 -12.60 -18.73
C HIS A 64 9.61 -12.13 -19.31
N GLY A 65 10.68 -12.26 -18.52
CA GLY A 65 12.05 -11.92 -18.95
C GLY A 65 12.59 -10.56 -18.49
N GLN A 66 11.84 -9.74 -17.72
CA GLN A 66 12.40 -8.53 -17.12
C GLN A 66 12.64 -8.68 -15.60
N PRO A 67 13.85 -8.33 -15.10
CA PRO A 67 14.17 -8.45 -13.68
C PRO A 67 13.52 -7.38 -12.78
N PHE A 68 12.87 -6.36 -13.37
CA PHE A 68 12.32 -5.21 -12.65
C PHE A 68 10.83 -5.00 -12.96
N SER A 69 10.08 -4.48 -11.98
CA SER A 69 8.71 -4.00 -12.19
C SER A 69 8.74 -2.60 -12.80
N ARG A 70 7.80 -2.31 -13.70
CA ARG A 70 7.64 -0.97 -14.26
C ARG A 70 6.73 -0.14 -13.35
N PRO A 71 7.07 1.13 -13.06
CA PRO A 71 6.22 2.00 -12.26
C PRO A 71 4.89 2.25 -12.97
N VAL A 72 3.80 2.42 -12.21
CA VAL A 72 2.47 2.69 -12.76
C VAL A 72 2.14 4.17 -12.67
N PHE A 73 1.73 4.76 -13.79
CA PHE A 73 1.35 6.17 -13.90
C PHE A 73 -0.05 6.30 -14.50
N GLU A 74 -0.93 6.98 -13.79
CA GLU A 74 -2.21 7.41 -14.34
C GLU A 74 -2.09 8.74 -15.10
N CYS A 75 -3.11 9.04 -15.91
CA CYS A 75 -3.33 10.40 -16.37
C CYS A 75 -3.73 11.27 -15.19
N ASN A 76 -3.29 12.52 -15.16
CA ASN A 76 -3.34 13.37 -13.98
C ASN A 76 -4.10 14.67 -14.25
N SER A 77 -4.11 15.59 -13.28
CA SER A 77 -4.82 16.87 -13.39
C SER A 77 -4.35 17.77 -14.53
N LEU A 78 -3.12 17.58 -15.02
CA LEU A 78 -2.52 18.33 -16.14
C LEU A 78 -2.63 17.62 -17.50
N CYS A 79 -3.23 16.42 -17.55
CA CYS A 79 -3.47 15.73 -18.81
C CYS A 79 -4.60 16.36 -19.62
N GLY A 80 -4.41 16.52 -20.93
CA GLY A 80 -5.45 17.00 -21.85
C GLY A 80 -6.54 15.97 -22.20
N CYS A 81 -6.41 14.71 -21.74
CA CYS A 81 -7.41 13.68 -21.97
C CYS A 81 -8.56 13.79 -20.97
N GLY A 82 -9.74 13.30 -21.36
CA GLY A 82 -10.95 13.44 -20.55
C GLY A 82 -10.91 12.67 -19.22
N GLU A 83 -11.86 12.99 -18.33
CA GLU A 83 -12.06 12.32 -17.04
C GLU A 83 -12.42 10.83 -17.17
N GLU A 84 -13.06 10.47 -18.29
CA GLU A 84 -13.41 9.09 -18.63
C GLU A 84 -12.23 8.27 -19.18
N CYS A 85 -11.03 8.87 -19.29
CA CYS A 85 -9.83 8.18 -19.74
C CYS A 85 -9.60 6.88 -18.96
N GLN A 86 -9.36 5.77 -19.67
CA GLN A 86 -9.16 4.47 -19.05
C GLN A 86 -7.87 4.40 -18.21
N ASN A 87 -6.96 5.36 -18.37
CA ASN A 87 -5.79 5.54 -17.53
C ASN A 87 -6.06 6.45 -16.31
N ARG A 88 -7.33 6.61 -15.90
CA ARG A 88 -7.75 7.21 -14.63
C ARG A 88 -8.59 6.17 -13.89
N LEU A 89 -8.02 5.39 -12.98
CA LEU A 89 -8.73 4.30 -12.28
C LEU A 89 -8.71 4.52 -10.76
N VAL A 90 -7.52 4.54 -10.17
CA VAL A 90 -7.31 4.70 -8.73
C VAL A 90 -7.82 6.06 -8.26
N GLN A 91 -7.54 7.12 -9.02
CA GLN A 91 -7.99 8.47 -8.69
C GLN A 91 -9.52 8.64 -8.68
N ARG A 92 -10.28 7.65 -9.17
CA ARG A 92 -11.75 7.64 -9.11
C ARG A 92 -12.29 7.13 -7.77
N GLY A 93 -11.41 6.72 -6.86
CA GLY A 93 -11.74 6.31 -5.49
C GLY A 93 -12.47 4.98 -5.39
N LEU A 94 -12.87 4.64 -4.16
CA LEU A 94 -13.57 3.41 -3.81
C LEU A 94 -14.93 3.29 -4.53
N ARG A 95 -15.12 2.23 -5.31
CA ARG A 95 -16.39 1.92 -6.00
C ARG A 95 -17.06 0.63 -5.54
N LEU A 96 -16.34 -0.21 -4.78
CA LEU A 96 -16.85 -1.48 -4.28
C LEU A 96 -17.61 -1.31 -2.96
N ARG A 97 -18.59 -2.17 -2.73
CA ARG A 97 -19.29 -2.31 -1.46
C ARG A 97 -18.45 -3.12 -0.49
N LEU A 98 -17.81 -2.42 0.45
CA LEU A 98 -16.99 -3.03 1.49
C LEU A 98 -17.65 -2.92 2.86
N GLN A 99 -17.31 -3.83 3.76
CA GLN A 99 -17.77 -3.79 5.14
C GLN A 99 -16.63 -3.99 6.12
N VAL A 100 -16.51 -3.06 7.07
CA VAL A 100 -15.69 -3.25 8.27
C VAL A 100 -16.42 -4.20 9.21
N PHE A 101 -15.77 -5.29 9.61
CA PHE A 101 -16.37 -6.34 10.44
C PHE A 101 -15.42 -6.81 11.54
N ARG A 102 -15.97 -7.39 12.62
CA ARG A 102 -15.16 -7.96 13.70
C ARG A 102 -14.70 -9.35 13.32
N THR A 103 -13.40 -9.58 13.31
CA THR A 103 -12.81 -10.90 13.11
C THR A 103 -12.67 -11.65 14.45
N PRO A 104 -12.58 -12.98 14.45
CA PRO A 104 -12.42 -13.75 15.69
C PRO A 104 -11.10 -13.48 16.44
N ARG A 105 -9.99 -13.24 15.73
CA ARG A 105 -8.63 -13.18 16.32
C ARG A 105 -7.73 -12.04 15.84
N LYS A 106 -8.13 -11.29 14.81
CA LYS A 106 -7.31 -10.23 14.17
C LYS A 106 -7.81 -8.82 14.50
N GLY A 107 -8.82 -8.71 15.35
CA GLY A 107 -9.46 -7.43 15.63
C GLY A 107 -10.51 -7.08 14.57
N TRP A 108 -10.48 -5.85 14.06
CA TRP A 108 -11.33 -5.45 12.93
C TRP A 108 -10.72 -5.91 11.61
N GLY A 109 -11.56 -6.20 10.64
CA GLY A 109 -11.18 -6.60 9.28
C GLY A 109 -12.04 -5.90 8.25
N LEU A 110 -11.68 -6.04 6.98
CA LEU A 110 -12.45 -5.56 5.84
C LEU A 110 -12.88 -6.75 4.98
N ARG A 111 -14.11 -6.75 4.49
CA ARG A 111 -14.60 -7.78 3.55
C ARG A 111 -15.36 -7.19 2.38
N ALA A 112 -15.35 -7.88 1.26
CA ALA A 112 -16.17 -7.52 0.10
C ALA A 112 -17.64 -7.92 0.35
N LEU A 113 -18.61 -7.12 -0.10
CA LEU A 113 -20.04 -7.45 -0.07
C LEU A 113 -20.57 -7.90 -1.44
N GLU A 114 -19.70 -7.92 -2.45
CA GLU A 114 -19.97 -8.35 -3.82
C GLU A 114 -18.76 -9.10 -4.38
N PRO A 115 -18.93 -9.96 -5.41
CA PRO A 115 -17.79 -10.60 -6.06
C PRO A 115 -16.84 -9.57 -6.67
N VAL A 116 -15.54 -9.75 -6.47
CA VAL A 116 -14.50 -8.86 -7.01
C VAL A 116 -13.63 -9.66 -7.98
N PRO A 117 -13.64 -9.33 -9.29
CA PRO A 117 -12.81 -10.06 -10.25
C PRO A 117 -11.33 -9.73 -10.05
N ARG A 118 -10.46 -10.70 -10.35
CA ARG A 118 -9.01 -10.53 -10.37
C ARG A 118 -8.62 -9.29 -11.20
N GLY A 119 -7.69 -8.50 -10.68
CA GLY A 119 -7.19 -7.26 -11.29
C GLY A 119 -8.06 -6.04 -11.03
N ALA A 120 -9.22 -6.17 -10.38
CA ALA A 120 -10.03 -5.01 -10.00
C ALA A 120 -9.33 -4.18 -8.90
N PHE A 121 -9.41 -2.86 -9.03
CA PHE A 121 -9.04 -1.93 -7.97
C PHE A 121 -10.04 -2.06 -6.81
N VAL A 122 -9.52 -2.18 -5.58
CA VAL A 122 -10.32 -2.38 -4.38
C VAL A 122 -10.38 -1.11 -3.53
N CYS A 123 -9.24 -0.66 -3.02
CA CYS A 123 -9.11 0.58 -2.25
C CYS A 123 -7.65 1.02 -2.18
N GLU A 124 -7.40 2.24 -1.70
CA GLU A 124 -6.06 2.69 -1.33
C GLU A 124 -5.72 2.28 0.12
N TYR A 125 -4.44 2.20 0.45
CA TYR A 125 -3.93 2.30 1.82
C TYR A 125 -3.50 3.75 2.05
N ALA A 126 -4.41 4.58 2.53
CA ALA A 126 -4.21 6.03 2.63
C ALA A 126 -4.25 6.52 4.08
N GLY A 127 -3.39 7.49 4.38
CA GLY A 127 -3.25 8.10 5.71
C GLY A 127 -2.27 9.27 5.70
N GLU A 128 -1.73 9.62 6.86
CA GLU A 128 -0.67 10.64 6.97
C GLU A 128 0.61 10.16 6.27
N VAL A 129 1.16 10.98 5.36
CA VAL A 129 2.46 10.72 4.73
C VAL A 129 3.54 11.35 5.59
N LEU A 130 4.42 10.51 6.14
CA LEU A 130 5.40 10.90 7.14
C LEU A 130 6.81 10.95 6.55
N GLY A 131 7.63 11.86 7.06
CA GLY A 131 9.08 11.77 6.98
C GLY A 131 9.62 10.61 7.81
N PHE A 132 10.85 10.19 7.50
CA PHE A 132 11.50 9.04 8.17
C PHE A 132 11.62 9.24 9.69
N ALA A 133 11.98 10.45 10.13
CA ALA A 133 12.17 10.76 11.54
C ALA A 133 10.85 10.60 12.34
N GLU A 134 9.74 11.07 11.78
CA GLU A 134 8.42 10.98 12.41
C GLU A 134 7.89 9.54 12.39
N ALA A 135 8.03 8.81 11.28
CA ALA A 135 7.67 7.39 11.20
C ALA A 135 8.40 6.56 12.27
N ARG A 136 9.72 6.77 12.40
CA ARG A 136 10.56 6.12 13.41
C ARG A 136 10.15 6.50 14.83
N ARG A 137 9.84 7.78 15.08
CA ARG A 137 9.35 8.25 16.39
C ARG A 137 8.05 7.56 16.77
N ARG A 138 7.09 7.46 15.85
CA ARG A 138 5.78 6.80 16.07
C ARG A 138 5.92 5.30 16.34
N ILE A 139 6.76 4.60 15.58
CA ILE A 139 7.02 3.17 15.78
C ILE A 139 7.64 2.89 17.15
N ARG A 140 8.61 3.70 17.57
CA ARG A 140 9.25 3.55 18.89
C ARG A 140 8.31 3.86 20.06
N ALA A 141 7.34 4.73 19.85
CA ALA A 141 6.34 5.08 20.86
C ALA A 141 5.19 4.06 20.95
N GLN A 142 5.10 3.11 20.01
CA GLN A 142 4.01 2.14 19.96
C GLN A 142 4.09 1.13 21.10
N ALA A 143 2.98 0.95 21.83
CA ALA A 143 2.91 -0.08 22.86
C ALA A 143 2.73 -1.48 22.22
N PRO A 144 3.25 -2.57 22.83
CA PRO A 144 3.20 -3.92 22.26
C PRO A 144 1.80 -4.40 21.85
N GLN A 145 0.78 -4.00 22.60
CA GLN A 145 -0.63 -4.35 22.38
C GLN A 145 -1.34 -3.50 21.33
N GLU A 146 -0.74 -2.38 20.89
CA GLU A 146 -1.36 -1.48 19.92
C GLU A 146 -1.21 -2.03 18.48
N PRO A 147 -2.19 -1.83 17.60
CA PRO A 147 -2.06 -2.20 16.20
C PRO A 147 -0.96 -1.39 15.51
N ASN A 148 -0.18 -2.04 14.63
CA ASN A 148 0.79 -1.35 13.77
C ASN A 148 0.18 -1.06 12.41
N TYR A 149 0.15 0.22 12.04
CA TYR A 149 -0.43 0.70 10.79
C TYR A 149 0.58 1.37 9.86
N ILE A 150 1.81 1.65 10.30
CA ILE A 150 2.76 2.35 9.43
C ILE A 150 3.19 1.41 8.31
N MET A 151 2.90 1.81 7.08
CA MET A 151 3.33 1.14 5.86
C MET A 151 4.57 1.84 5.32
N ALA A 152 5.67 1.10 5.16
CA ALA A 152 6.90 1.58 4.54
C ALA A 152 7.04 0.98 3.14
N LEU A 153 6.88 1.81 2.11
CA LEU A 153 7.14 1.44 0.73
C LEU A 153 8.59 1.80 0.37
N ARG A 154 9.35 0.83 -0.17
CA ARG A 154 10.71 1.02 -0.69
C ARG A 154 10.79 0.69 -2.17
N GLU A 155 10.92 1.70 -3.02
CA GLU A 155 11.08 1.54 -4.46
C GLU A 155 12.57 1.67 -4.83
N HIS A 156 13.15 0.58 -5.33
CA HIS A 156 14.55 0.54 -5.77
C HIS A 156 14.63 0.99 -7.22
N LEU A 157 15.31 2.11 -7.46
CA LEU A 157 15.51 2.69 -8.79
C LEU A 157 16.72 2.06 -9.47
N HIS A 158 16.76 2.17 -10.80
CA HIS A 158 17.84 1.60 -11.62
C HIS A 158 19.22 2.22 -11.34
N ASP A 159 19.26 3.43 -10.78
CA ASP A 159 20.49 4.16 -10.44
C ASP A 159 20.99 3.84 -9.02
N GLY A 160 20.38 2.84 -8.36
CA GLY A 160 20.75 2.42 -7.01
C GLY A 160 20.11 3.25 -5.90
N ARG A 161 19.37 4.31 -6.22
CA ARG A 161 18.61 5.07 -5.22
C ARG A 161 17.41 4.26 -4.74
N VAL A 162 17.04 4.48 -3.49
CA VAL A 162 15.81 3.95 -2.90
C VAL A 162 14.89 5.11 -2.57
N LEU A 163 13.68 5.10 -3.12
CA LEU A 163 12.62 6.01 -2.69
C LEU A 163 11.86 5.34 -1.56
N GLU A 164 11.75 6.03 -0.42
CA GLU A 164 10.97 5.57 0.71
C GLU A 164 9.71 6.42 0.87
N THR A 165 8.58 5.77 1.16
CA THR A 165 7.32 6.46 1.47
C THR A 165 6.70 5.79 2.70
N PHE A 166 6.41 6.58 3.72
CA PHE A 166 5.79 6.12 4.96
C PHE A 166 4.35 6.63 5.03
N VAL A 167 3.38 5.72 5.12
CA VAL A 167 1.95 6.05 5.24
C VAL A 167 1.43 5.51 6.56
N ASP A 168 0.87 6.39 7.40
CA ASP A 168 0.32 6.05 8.71
C ASP A 168 -1.17 6.44 8.81
N PRO A 169 -2.10 5.47 8.71
CA PRO A 169 -3.52 5.71 8.87
C PRO A 169 -4.01 5.62 10.32
N THR A 170 -3.11 5.74 11.31
CA THR A 170 -3.46 5.65 12.74
C THR A 170 -4.42 6.76 13.15
N ARG A 171 -4.14 8.02 12.79
CA ARG A 171 -4.93 9.20 13.20
C ARG A 171 -5.85 9.71 12.10
N VAL A 172 -5.33 9.81 10.87
CA VAL A 172 -6.09 10.16 9.67
C VAL A 172 -5.87 9.05 8.66
N GLY A 173 -6.94 8.44 8.16
CA GLY A 173 -6.80 7.39 7.15
C GLY A 173 -8.10 6.87 6.58
N ASN A 174 -8.00 5.99 5.59
CA ASN A 174 -9.15 5.47 4.86
C ASN A 174 -9.54 4.05 5.32
N VAL A 175 -10.42 3.41 4.55
CA VAL A 175 -10.88 2.03 4.82
C VAL A 175 -9.75 0.99 4.79
N GLY A 176 -8.66 1.26 4.06
CA GLY A 176 -7.51 0.37 3.91
C GLY A 176 -6.82 0.03 5.23
N ARG A 177 -6.94 0.87 6.26
CA ARG A 177 -6.42 0.62 7.62
C ARG A 177 -7.01 -0.63 8.29
N PHE A 178 -8.14 -1.14 7.79
CA PHE A 178 -8.81 -2.34 8.33
C PHE A 178 -8.43 -3.62 7.57
N LEU A 179 -7.59 -3.54 6.55
CA LEU A 179 -7.10 -4.72 5.85
C LEU A 179 -6.11 -5.47 6.75
N ASN A 180 -6.39 -6.75 6.99
CA ASN A 180 -5.52 -7.61 7.79
C ASN A 180 -4.43 -8.25 6.94
N HIS A 181 -3.42 -8.77 7.62
CA HIS A 181 -2.40 -9.60 7.00
C HIS A 181 -2.92 -11.00 6.64
N SER A 182 -2.47 -11.51 5.49
CA SER A 182 -2.46 -12.94 5.18
C SER A 182 -1.12 -13.34 4.55
N CYS A 183 -0.66 -14.56 4.85
CA CYS A 183 0.49 -15.17 4.16
C CYS A 183 0.12 -15.70 2.76
N GLU A 184 -1.18 -15.92 2.51
CA GLU A 184 -1.79 -16.17 1.20
C GLU A 184 -2.89 -15.10 1.00
N PRO A 185 -2.50 -13.86 0.68
CA PRO A 185 -3.46 -12.77 0.55
C PRO A 185 -4.23 -12.84 -0.77
N ASN A 186 -5.39 -12.17 -0.80
CA ASN A 186 -6.19 -11.98 -2.00
C ASN A 186 -6.03 -10.58 -2.63
N LEU A 187 -5.26 -9.69 -2.01
CA LEU A 187 -4.88 -8.39 -2.56
C LEU A 187 -3.38 -8.25 -2.78
N VAL A 188 -3.03 -7.44 -3.78
CA VAL A 188 -1.67 -6.98 -4.05
C VAL A 188 -1.61 -5.45 -4.04
N MET A 189 -0.61 -4.89 -3.37
CA MET A 189 -0.37 -3.45 -3.33
C MET A 189 0.50 -3.01 -4.50
N VAL A 190 0.07 -1.97 -5.19
CA VAL A 190 0.76 -1.37 -6.34
C VAL A 190 0.92 0.13 -6.08
N PRO A 191 2.15 0.66 -6.06
CA PRO A 191 2.38 2.10 -6.04
C PRO A 191 1.92 2.72 -7.36
N VAL A 192 0.94 3.63 -7.31
CA VAL A 192 0.38 4.31 -8.49
C VAL A 192 0.59 5.80 -8.37
N ARG A 193 1.28 6.40 -9.33
CA ARG A 193 1.53 7.85 -9.40
C ARG A 193 0.47 8.52 -10.26
N VAL A 194 -0.11 9.61 -9.74
CA VAL A 194 -1.10 10.43 -10.44
C VAL A 194 -0.54 11.84 -10.63
N ASP A 195 -0.75 12.73 -9.67
CA ASP A 195 -0.22 14.09 -9.67
C ASP A 195 1.16 14.17 -9.01
N SER A 196 1.31 13.53 -7.84
CA SER A 196 2.50 13.62 -6.98
C SER A 196 3.49 12.48 -7.16
N MET A 197 4.77 12.77 -6.91
CA MET A 197 5.81 11.76 -6.70
C MET A 197 5.50 10.78 -5.58
N VAL A 198 4.71 11.20 -4.58
CA VAL A 198 4.17 10.33 -3.53
C VAL A 198 3.13 9.38 -4.17
N PRO A 199 3.38 8.07 -4.20
CA PRO A 199 2.46 7.15 -4.84
C PRO A 199 1.22 6.92 -3.98
N LYS A 200 0.06 6.74 -4.64
CA LYS A 200 -1.11 6.11 -4.03
C LYS A 200 -0.82 4.62 -3.84
N LEU A 201 -0.97 4.12 -2.62
CA LEU A 201 -0.78 2.70 -2.31
C LEU A 201 -2.06 1.93 -2.66
N ALA A 202 -2.25 1.65 -3.94
CA ALA A 202 -3.48 1.05 -4.45
C ALA A 202 -3.49 -0.47 -4.27
N LEU A 203 -4.56 -1.03 -3.73
CA LEU A 203 -4.75 -2.47 -3.60
C LEU A 203 -5.64 -2.99 -4.73
N PHE A 204 -5.16 -4.03 -5.39
CA PHE A 204 -5.85 -4.73 -6.47
C PHE A 204 -6.12 -6.18 -6.08
N ALA A 205 -7.22 -6.75 -6.56
CA ALA A 205 -7.52 -8.16 -6.37
C ALA A 205 -6.47 -9.02 -7.09
N ALA A 206 -5.72 -9.84 -6.34
CA ALA A 206 -4.73 -10.76 -6.88
C ALA A 206 -5.37 -12.04 -7.46
N VAL A 207 -6.56 -12.37 -6.96
CA VAL A 207 -7.41 -13.51 -7.34
C VAL A 207 -8.85 -13.03 -7.45
N ASP A 208 -9.75 -13.88 -7.95
CA ASP A 208 -11.19 -13.62 -7.81
C ASP A 208 -11.60 -13.76 -6.34
N ILE A 209 -12.37 -12.81 -5.83
CA ILE A 209 -12.77 -12.72 -4.41
C ILE A 209 -14.28 -12.89 -4.32
N ALA A 210 -14.74 -13.78 -3.44
CA ALA A 210 -16.17 -14.00 -3.25
C ALA A 210 -16.82 -12.92 -2.38
N ALA A 211 -18.13 -12.72 -2.55
CA ALA A 211 -18.90 -11.89 -1.63
C ALA A 211 -18.84 -12.46 -0.21
N GLY A 212 -18.57 -11.62 0.78
CA GLY A 212 -18.41 -11.98 2.18
C GLY A 212 -16.98 -12.37 2.57
N GLU A 213 -16.06 -12.53 1.62
CA GLU A 213 -14.67 -12.91 1.87
C GLU A 213 -13.86 -11.75 2.46
N GLU A 214 -13.03 -12.06 3.45
CA GLU A 214 -12.12 -11.10 4.08
C GLU A 214 -11.04 -10.67 3.09
N LEU A 215 -10.83 -9.36 2.99
CA LEU A 215 -9.79 -8.75 2.19
C LEU A 215 -8.50 -8.65 3.00
N SER A 216 -7.41 -9.11 2.41
CA SER A 216 -6.10 -9.16 3.07
C SER A 216 -4.94 -8.97 2.10
N PHE A 217 -3.84 -8.42 2.60
CA PHE A 217 -2.59 -8.27 1.84
C PHE A 217 -1.38 -8.72 2.66
N ASP A 218 -0.23 -8.93 2.01
CA ASP A 218 1.01 -9.28 2.68
C ASP A 218 1.70 -8.01 3.22
N TYR A 219 1.81 -7.88 4.54
CA TYR A 219 2.45 -6.74 5.19
C TYR A 219 3.96 -6.68 4.91
N SER A 220 4.58 -7.78 4.50
CA SER A 220 6.00 -7.78 4.09
C SER A 220 6.19 -7.31 2.64
N GLY A 221 5.11 -7.23 1.85
CA GLY A 221 5.18 -6.92 0.43
C GLY A 221 5.92 -7.96 -0.42
N ARG A 222 6.18 -9.18 0.09
CA ARG A 222 6.92 -10.24 -0.63
C ARG A 222 6.05 -11.03 -1.60
N PHE A 223 4.75 -11.12 -1.32
CA PHE A 223 3.77 -11.74 -2.20
C PHE A 223 3.80 -11.11 -3.61
N HIS A 224 4.06 -11.92 -4.63
CA HIS A 224 4.29 -11.54 -6.04
C HIS A 224 5.51 -10.64 -6.35
N ASN A 225 6.36 -10.30 -5.38
CA ASN A 225 7.51 -9.39 -5.57
C ASN A 225 8.91 -10.05 -5.50
N LEU A 226 9.02 -11.34 -5.18
CA LEU A 226 10.33 -12.02 -5.07
C LEU A 226 10.87 -12.53 -6.41
N PRO A 227 12.16 -12.28 -6.77
CA PRO A 227 12.88 -13.10 -7.75
C PRO A 227 12.99 -14.55 -7.25
N GLU A 228 12.90 -15.54 -8.16
CA GLU A 228 12.92 -16.98 -7.81
C GLU A 228 14.18 -17.42 -7.02
N ALA A 229 15.27 -16.65 -7.07
CA ALA A 229 16.57 -16.99 -6.49
C ALA A 229 16.78 -16.58 -5.02
N SER A 230 15.89 -15.79 -4.39
CA SER A 230 16.08 -15.31 -3.01
C SER A 230 15.17 -15.99 -1.98
N ARG A 231 14.93 -17.30 -2.16
CA ARG A 231 14.30 -18.17 -1.15
C ARG A 231 15.27 -18.63 -0.05
N GLU A 232 16.45 -18.02 0.05
CA GLU A 232 17.33 -18.23 1.19
C GLU A 232 16.73 -17.55 2.42
N GLN A 233 16.12 -18.38 3.26
CA GLN A 233 15.77 -18.05 4.62
C GLN A 233 17.07 -17.77 5.35
N LYS A 234 17.47 -16.49 5.48
CA LYS A 234 18.45 -16.13 6.50
C LYS A 234 17.85 -16.60 7.84
N PRO A 235 18.59 -17.38 8.66
CA PRO A 235 18.10 -17.80 9.96
C PRO A 235 17.75 -16.53 10.75
N PRO A 236 16.68 -16.55 11.57
CA PRO A 236 16.36 -15.41 12.39
C PRO A 236 17.54 -15.19 13.32
N GLU A 237 18.22 -14.06 13.18
CA GLU A 237 19.11 -13.55 14.22
C GLU A 237 18.26 -13.45 15.49
N GLU A 238 18.71 -14.15 16.54
CA GLU A 238 18.06 -14.25 17.83
C GLU A 238 18.08 -12.89 18.52
N GLU A 239 17.14 -12.01 18.17
CA GLU A 239 16.78 -10.92 19.06
C GLU A 239 15.30 -10.56 18.96
N ASN A 240 14.63 -10.79 20.09
CA ASN A 240 13.55 -10.00 20.67
C ASN A 240 12.14 -10.62 20.74
N SER A 241 11.67 -10.70 21.99
CA SER A 241 10.49 -11.38 22.52
C SER A 241 9.15 -10.69 22.18
N LEU A 242 9.03 -10.04 21.02
CA LEU A 242 7.94 -9.08 20.72
C LEU A 242 7.23 -9.27 19.37
N ARG A 243 7.46 -10.38 18.67
CA ARG A 243 6.80 -10.64 17.38
C ARG A 243 5.32 -10.97 17.58
N LYS A 244 4.44 -10.18 16.96
CA LYS A 244 2.98 -10.43 17.01
C LYS A 244 2.66 -11.72 16.25
N PRO A 245 1.88 -12.65 16.83
CA PRO A 245 1.50 -13.89 16.17
C PRO A 245 0.59 -13.62 14.96
N CYS A 246 0.76 -14.41 13.89
CA CYS A 246 -0.07 -14.37 12.71
C CYS A 246 -1.26 -15.33 12.85
N TYR A 247 -2.47 -14.82 12.61
CA TYR A 247 -3.72 -15.60 12.67
C TYR A 247 -4.45 -15.63 11.32
N CYS A 248 -3.70 -15.62 10.21
CA CYS A 248 -4.29 -15.60 8.87
C CYS A 248 -5.01 -16.90 8.49
N GLY A 249 -4.66 -18.04 9.12
CA GLY A 249 -5.30 -19.33 8.84
C GLY A 249 -4.79 -20.05 7.58
N SER A 250 -3.85 -19.45 6.85
CA SER A 250 -3.18 -20.07 5.70
C SER A 250 -2.39 -21.32 6.11
N ARG A 251 -2.33 -22.32 5.22
CA ARG A 251 -1.53 -23.53 5.40
C ARG A 251 -0.03 -23.25 5.36
N THR A 252 0.39 -22.17 4.71
CA THR A 252 1.78 -21.74 4.55
C THR A 252 2.13 -20.56 5.48
N CYS A 253 1.36 -20.39 6.56
CA CYS A 253 1.52 -19.29 7.51
C CYS A 253 2.94 -19.24 8.13
N ALA A 254 3.56 -18.06 8.12
CA ALA A 254 4.88 -17.82 8.71
C ALA A 254 4.86 -17.67 10.25
N SER A 255 3.76 -18.04 10.92
CA SER A 255 3.50 -17.97 12.37
C SER A 255 3.48 -16.59 13.02
N PHE A 256 4.18 -15.60 12.46
CA PHE A 256 4.29 -14.24 13.01
C PHE A 256 4.01 -13.19 11.94
N LEU A 257 3.44 -12.05 12.34
CA LEU A 257 3.30 -10.91 11.46
C LEU A 257 4.70 -10.41 11.02
N PRO A 258 4.84 -9.98 9.76
CA PRO A 258 6.04 -9.30 9.30
C PRO A 258 6.26 -8.01 10.08
N CYS A 259 7.52 -7.71 10.40
CA CYS A 259 7.92 -6.47 11.04
C CYS A 259 9.19 -5.97 10.34
N ASP A 260 9.23 -4.70 9.94
CA ASP A 260 10.43 -4.10 9.33
C ASP A 260 11.40 -3.69 10.44
N SER A 261 12.48 -4.45 10.62
CA SER A 261 13.46 -4.25 11.68
C SER A 261 14.24 -2.93 11.54
N SER A 262 14.39 -2.38 10.33
CA SER A 262 15.19 -1.18 10.09
C SER A 262 14.61 0.07 10.76
N LEU A 263 13.30 0.10 10.99
CA LEU A 263 12.62 1.18 11.71
C LEU A 263 12.87 1.12 13.23
N PHE A 264 13.39 -0.01 13.73
CA PHE A 264 13.78 -0.21 15.12
C PHE A 264 15.28 -0.03 15.35
N SER A 265 16.12 -0.38 14.37
CA SER A 265 17.58 -0.29 14.47
C SER A 265 18.06 1.12 14.85
N THR A 266 18.99 1.23 15.79
CA THR A 266 19.80 2.44 16.01
C THR A 266 20.75 2.60 14.84
N PRO A 267 21.11 3.83 14.39
CA PRO A 267 22.22 3.96 13.45
C PRO A 267 23.44 3.38 14.14
N GLU A 268 24.19 2.49 13.48
CA GLU A 268 25.51 2.12 13.95
C GLU A 268 26.29 3.43 14.14
N SER A 269 26.82 3.63 15.34
CA SER A 269 27.80 4.68 15.57
C SER A 269 28.98 4.40 14.64
N SER A 270 29.15 5.23 13.62
CA SER A 270 30.34 5.19 12.77
C SER A 270 31.60 5.26 13.65
N PRO A 271 32.63 4.44 13.37
CA PRO A 271 33.92 4.53 14.06
C PRO A 271 34.63 5.87 13.80
#